data_AF-A0A821K970-F1
#
_entry.id   AF-A0A821K970-F1
#
_cell.length_a   1.000
_cell.length_b   1.000
_cell.length_c   1.000
_cell.angle_alpha   90.00
_cell.angle_beta   90.00
_cell.angle_gamma   90.00
#
_symmetry.space_group_name_H-M   'P 1'
#
loop_
_entity.id
_entity.type
_entity.pdbx_description
1 polymer ?
#
loop_
_entity_poly.entity_id
_entity_poly.type
_entity_poly.pdbx_seq_one_letter_code
_entity_poly.pdbx_strand_id
1 'polypeptide(L)'
;HLRPPYFDLHIELVSPRNQAHVDLLPGKSYALILLRTPSDVRLIADLKLNNEKIEGGHYIMFDKRKQIYRCYFAPSNIGKHTITFYAKRGDSDLGQYSSALDFKLDVTQMPLNPISFPKTWKNFFDLGLEVISPQNTHLVKLNNGADHIQILIKTPENVELLGRLQNEQKQKVKGGDQVYYNRRKNIWRCKFAPDRDGLFEALIMAKKKSDPGSYTSAVAFKIEARQIPSSPISYPRTWAPFYDLGLKIEAPRNRSNAIWADNASYAEVLIQAPNDVQFSCDIKYNNVKIENGSLAQYNNDKKLWQLLFAP
;
A
#
# COMPACT_ATOMS: atom_id res chain seq x y z
N HIS A 1 18.30 -11.37 -24.30
CA HIS A 1 18.08 -10.75 -25.62
C HIS A 1 17.95 -9.24 -25.43
N LEU A 2 18.75 -8.42 -26.13
CA LEU A 2 18.69 -6.95 -26.05
C LEU A 2 17.85 -6.43 -27.23
N ARG A 3 17.03 -5.41 -26.99
CA ARG A 3 16.10 -4.80 -27.97
C ARG A 3 16.47 -3.33 -28.20
N PRO A 4 16.02 -2.68 -29.29
CA PRO A 4 16.37 -1.28 -29.57
C PRO A 4 16.23 -0.31 -28.38
N PRO A 5 15.16 -0.37 -27.55
CA PRO A 5 15.01 0.51 -26.39
C PRO A 5 16.13 0.38 -25.35
N TYR A 6 16.86 -0.74 -25.28
CA TYR A 6 18.03 -0.87 -24.42
C TYR A 6 19.12 0.15 -24.81
N PHE A 7 19.38 0.26 -26.11
CA PHE A 7 20.41 1.14 -26.66
C PHE A 7 19.93 2.60 -26.67
N ASP A 8 18.70 2.84 -27.14
CA ASP A 8 18.12 4.19 -27.28
C ASP A 8 17.98 4.92 -25.93
N LEU A 9 17.77 4.16 -24.86
CA LEU A 9 17.63 4.68 -23.50
C LEU A 9 18.92 4.59 -22.68
N HIS A 10 20.03 4.19 -23.30
CA HIS A 10 21.34 4.06 -22.65
C HIS A 10 21.30 3.22 -21.37
N ILE A 11 20.58 2.10 -21.41
CA ILE A 11 20.53 1.16 -20.29
C ILE A 11 21.83 0.36 -20.28
N GLU A 12 22.47 0.28 -19.13
CA GLU A 12 23.70 -0.49 -18.92
C GLU A 12 23.43 -1.66 -17.97
N LEU A 13 23.73 -2.88 -18.43
CA LEU A 13 23.70 -4.07 -17.59
C LEU A 13 24.94 -4.12 -16.67
N VAL A 14 24.73 -3.82 -15.39
CA VAL A 14 25.79 -3.85 -14.36
C VAL A 14 26.03 -5.28 -13.86
N SER A 15 24.97 -6.06 -13.66
CA SER A 15 25.04 -7.46 -13.25
C SER A 15 23.75 -8.22 -13.59
N PRO A 16 23.82 -9.50 -14.04
CA PRO A 16 25.05 -10.22 -14.39
C PRO A 16 25.64 -9.69 -15.70
N ARG A 17 26.98 -9.56 -15.78
CA ARG A 17 27.64 -9.07 -17.00
C ARG A 17 27.71 -10.18 -18.04
N ASN A 18 27.42 -9.85 -19.30
CA ASN A 18 27.61 -10.72 -20.47
C ASN A 18 26.89 -12.08 -20.38
N GLN A 19 25.79 -12.15 -19.62
CA GLN A 19 25.01 -13.39 -19.47
C GLN A 19 23.56 -13.15 -19.90
N ALA A 20 23.00 -14.09 -20.66
CA ALA A 20 21.56 -14.12 -20.96
C ALA A 20 20.76 -14.91 -19.92
N HIS A 21 21.46 -15.68 -19.09
CA HIS A 21 20.91 -16.48 -18.01
C HIS A 21 21.22 -15.81 -16.68
N VAL A 22 20.30 -15.93 -15.74
CA VAL A 22 20.44 -15.41 -14.38
C VAL A 22 20.08 -16.55 -13.45
N ASP A 23 20.92 -16.80 -12.47
CA ASP A 23 20.65 -17.78 -11.42
C ASP A 23 20.08 -17.11 -10.18
N LEU A 24 19.46 -17.91 -9.31
CA LEU A 24 19.19 -17.47 -7.95
C LEU A 24 20.51 -17.17 -7.24
N LEU A 25 20.55 -16.10 -6.43
CA LEU A 25 21.74 -15.83 -5.64
C LEU A 25 21.99 -16.97 -4.63
N PRO A 26 23.25 -17.34 -4.36
CA PRO A 26 23.57 -18.40 -3.41
C PRO A 26 22.90 -18.20 -2.05
N GLY A 27 22.14 -19.21 -1.59
CA GLY A 27 21.42 -19.17 -0.32
C GLY A 27 20.25 -18.17 -0.28
N LYS A 28 19.81 -17.63 -1.42
CA LYS A 28 18.67 -16.70 -1.52
C LYS A 28 17.55 -17.30 -2.36
N SER A 29 16.35 -16.81 -2.11
CA SER A 29 15.13 -17.21 -2.82
C SER A 29 14.80 -16.33 -4.01
N TYR A 30 15.79 -15.58 -4.51
CA TYR A 30 15.61 -14.63 -5.59
C TYR A 30 16.87 -14.50 -6.45
N ALA A 31 16.65 -14.13 -7.71
CA ALA A 31 17.66 -13.61 -8.61
C ALA A 31 17.77 -12.08 -8.47
N LEU A 32 18.96 -11.53 -8.71
CA LEU A 32 19.21 -10.09 -8.67
C LEU A 32 19.85 -9.64 -9.98
N ILE A 33 19.24 -8.62 -10.59
CA ILE A 33 19.77 -7.95 -11.76
C ILE A 33 19.99 -6.48 -11.41
N LEU A 34 21.16 -5.96 -11.78
CA LEU A 34 21.54 -4.58 -11.57
C LEU A 34 21.61 -3.87 -12.92
N LEU A 35 20.83 -2.82 -13.08
CA LEU A 35 20.80 -2.00 -14.30
C LEU A 35 21.15 -0.56 -13.92
N ARG A 36 22.05 0.06 -14.67
CA ARG A 36 22.30 1.51 -14.59
C ARG A 36 21.53 2.18 -15.72
N THR A 37 20.89 3.30 -15.42
CA THR A 37 20.17 4.09 -16.42
C THR A 37 20.41 5.59 -16.16
N PRO A 38 20.18 6.44 -17.18
CA PRO A 38 19.98 7.87 -16.96
C PRO A 38 18.87 8.16 -15.94
N SER A 39 18.92 9.33 -15.30
CA SER A 39 17.99 9.73 -14.23
C SER A 39 16.55 9.95 -14.69
N ASP A 40 16.38 10.21 -15.98
CA ASP A 40 15.09 10.39 -16.65
C ASP A 40 14.52 9.08 -17.21
N VAL A 41 15.20 7.94 -17.05
CA VAL A 41 14.68 6.64 -17.47
C VAL A 41 13.96 5.96 -16.31
N ARG A 42 12.82 5.32 -16.60
CA ARG A 42 12.05 4.51 -15.66
C ARG A 42 11.99 3.07 -16.14
N LEU A 43 12.11 2.13 -15.21
CA LEU A 43 12.08 0.69 -15.48
C LEU A 43 10.94 0.01 -14.74
N ILE A 44 10.29 -0.92 -15.45
CA ILE A 44 9.43 -1.95 -14.88
C ILE A 44 9.89 -3.32 -15.39
N ALA A 45 9.44 -4.40 -14.75
CA ALA A 45 9.73 -5.75 -15.23
C ALA A 45 8.54 -6.68 -15.04
N ASP A 46 8.61 -7.81 -15.72
CA ASP A 46 7.77 -8.98 -15.46
C ASP A 46 8.67 -10.19 -15.22
N LEU A 47 8.24 -11.07 -14.32
CA LEU A 47 8.69 -12.46 -14.26
C LEU A 47 7.57 -13.34 -14.83
N LYS A 48 7.89 -14.21 -15.78
CA LYS A 48 6.93 -15.08 -16.45
C LYS A 48 7.35 -16.54 -16.41
N LEU A 49 6.39 -17.44 -16.27
CA LEU A 49 6.54 -18.88 -16.50
C LEU A 49 5.49 -19.28 -17.55
N ASN A 50 5.88 -20.02 -18.60
CA ASN A 50 4.97 -20.40 -19.69
C ASN A 50 4.21 -19.21 -20.30
N ASN A 51 4.89 -18.06 -20.46
CA ASN A 51 4.33 -16.77 -20.91
C ASN A 51 3.29 -16.11 -20.00
N GLU A 52 2.97 -16.71 -18.85
CA GLU A 52 2.09 -16.12 -17.85
C GLU A 52 2.88 -15.35 -16.80
N LYS A 53 2.40 -14.16 -16.44
CA LYS A 53 3.04 -13.32 -15.42
C LYS A 53 2.84 -13.92 -14.03
N ILE A 54 3.94 -14.11 -13.31
CA ILE A 54 3.91 -14.51 -11.90
C ILE A 54 3.57 -13.28 -11.06
N GLU A 55 2.41 -13.33 -10.41
CA GLU A 55 2.00 -12.33 -9.44
C GLU A 55 3.00 -12.31 -8.27
N GLY A 56 3.50 -11.12 -7.95
CA GLY A 56 4.50 -10.93 -6.91
C GLY A 56 5.88 -11.55 -7.18
N GLY A 57 6.15 -11.92 -8.44
CA GLY A 57 7.42 -12.52 -8.83
C GLY A 57 8.59 -11.54 -8.95
N HIS A 58 8.39 -10.23 -8.79
CA HIS A 58 9.46 -9.25 -8.94
C HIS A 58 9.28 -8.01 -8.07
N TYR A 59 10.39 -7.33 -7.79
CA TYR A 59 10.41 -6.02 -7.14
C TYR A 59 11.60 -5.20 -7.66
N ILE A 60 11.38 -3.92 -7.90
CA ILE A 60 12.40 -3.02 -8.46
C ILE A 60 12.56 -1.82 -7.55
N MET A 61 13.81 -1.53 -7.18
CA MET A 61 14.19 -0.37 -6.39
C MET A 61 15.18 0.49 -7.16
N PHE A 62 14.98 1.80 -7.17
CA PHE A 62 15.92 2.74 -7.79
C PHE A 62 16.78 3.45 -6.74
N ASP A 63 18.09 3.26 -6.83
CA ASP A 63 19.08 3.99 -6.05
C ASP A 63 19.45 5.29 -6.76
N LYS A 64 18.78 6.38 -6.40
CA LYS A 64 19.04 7.70 -7.01
C LYS A 64 20.49 8.17 -6.87
N ARG A 65 21.20 7.76 -5.81
CA ARG A 65 22.59 8.19 -5.59
C ARG A 65 23.55 7.47 -6.52
N LYS A 66 23.30 6.19 -6.76
CA LYS A 66 24.15 5.36 -7.64
C LYS A 66 23.65 5.29 -9.08
N GLN A 67 22.44 5.81 -9.35
CA GLN A 67 21.72 5.66 -10.62
C GLN A 67 21.57 4.18 -11.02
N ILE A 68 21.34 3.31 -10.04
CA ILE A 68 21.25 1.86 -10.23
C ILE A 68 19.88 1.37 -9.79
N TYR A 69 19.24 0.63 -10.68
CA TYR A 69 18.10 -0.21 -10.38
C TYR A 69 18.56 -1.56 -9.81
N ARG A 70 18.01 -1.93 -8.65
CA ARG A 70 18.11 -3.26 -8.05
C ARG A 70 16.81 -4.00 -8.34
N CYS A 71 16.89 -5.01 -9.19
CA CYS A 71 15.74 -5.74 -9.71
C CYS A 71 15.76 -7.16 -9.15
N TYR A 72 14.86 -7.45 -8.23
CA TYR A 72 14.71 -8.73 -7.55
C TYR A 72 13.65 -9.56 -8.25
N PHE A 73 13.92 -10.85 -8.42
CA PHE A 73 12.99 -11.79 -9.05
C PHE A 73 12.86 -13.05 -8.19
N ALA A 74 11.65 -13.30 -7.68
CA ALA A 74 11.34 -14.41 -6.78
C ALA A 74 10.37 -15.38 -7.49
N PRO A 75 10.87 -16.45 -8.12
CA PRO A 75 10.01 -17.45 -8.74
C PRO A 75 9.24 -18.24 -7.68
N SER A 76 7.99 -18.60 -7.98
CA SER A 76 7.12 -19.40 -7.12
C SER A 76 7.07 -20.89 -7.52
N ASN A 77 7.65 -21.25 -8.67
CA ASN A 77 7.54 -22.57 -9.27
C ASN A 77 8.90 -22.99 -9.87
N ILE A 78 9.09 -24.29 -10.05
CA ILE A 78 10.21 -24.88 -10.80
C ILE A 78 9.95 -24.67 -12.30
N GLY A 79 11.02 -24.42 -13.05
CA GLY A 79 10.98 -24.36 -14.52
C GLY A 79 11.74 -23.19 -15.13
N LYS A 80 11.57 -23.04 -16.44
CA LYS A 80 12.23 -22.00 -17.24
C LYS A 80 11.41 -20.72 -17.26
N HIS A 81 11.89 -19.73 -16.54
CA HIS A 81 11.28 -18.42 -16.43
C HIS A 81 11.86 -17.44 -17.45
N THR A 82 11.05 -16.46 -17.83
CA THR A 82 11.50 -15.30 -18.61
C THR A 82 11.33 -14.04 -17.77
N ILE A 83 12.41 -13.27 -17.66
CA ILE A 83 12.41 -11.95 -17.07
C ILE A 83 12.42 -10.96 -18.23
N THR A 84 11.43 -10.07 -18.30
CA THR A 84 11.37 -9.01 -19.32
C THR A 84 11.41 -7.66 -18.64
N PHE A 85 12.36 -6.82 -19.04
CA PHE A 85 12.40 -5.42 -18.63
C PHE A 85 11.73 -4.54 -19.67
N TYR A 86 10.99 -3.55 -19.20
CA TYR A 86 10.43 -2.50 -20.03
C TYR A 86 10.90 -1.15 -19.49
N ALA A 87 11.13 -0.22 -20.42
CA ALA A 87 11.69 1.08 -20.11
C ALA A 87 10.92 2.19 -20.82
N LYS A 88 10.92 3.37 -20.22
CA LYS A 88 10.47 4.62 -20.86
C LYS A 88 11.38 5.78 -20.44
N ARG A 89 11.41 6.83 -21.26
CA ARG A 89 12.06 8.12 -20.94
C ARG A 89 11.03 9.13 -20.43
N GLY A 90 11.42 9.89 -19.42
CA GLY A 90 10.64 10.97 -18.83
C GLY A 90 9.54 10.52 -17.88
N ASP A 91 8.97 11.52 -17.20
CA ASP A 91 7.83 11.36 -16.28
C ASP A 91 6.48 11.62 -16.99
N SER A 92 6.44 11.62 -18.33
CA SER A 92 5.18 11.86 -19.04
C SER A 92 4.26 10.64 -18.89
N ASP A 93 3.01 10.91 -18.53
CA ASP A 93 1.95 9.89 -18.40
C ASP A 93 1.60 9.24 -19.75
N LEU A 94 2.01 9.89 -20.86
CA LEU A 94 1.79 9.45 -22.23
C LEU A 94 2.86 8.46 -22.74
N GLY A 95 4.00 8.33 -22.04
CA GLY A 95 5.08 7.44 -22.45
C GLY A 95 4.72 5.97 -22.25
N GLN A 96 4.63 5.20 -23.33
CA GLN A 96 4.48 3.74 -23.24
C GLN A 96 5.80 3.09 -22.85
N TYR A 97 5.74 2.14 -21.92
CA TYR A 97 6.87 1.28 -21.59
C TYR A 97 7.11 0.31 -22.75
N SER A 98 8.31 0.34 -23.33
CA SER A 98 8.73 -0.57 -24.39
C SER A 98 9.68 -1.63 -23.85
N SER A 99 9.55 -2.87 -24.33
CA SER A 99 10.44 -3.96 -23.90
C SER A 99 11.88 -3.66 -24.33
N ALA A 100 12.80 -3.67 -23.37
CA ALA A 100 14.20 -3.29 -23.58
C ALA A 100 15.12 -4.51 -23.58
N LEU A 101 14.92 -5.45 -22.66
CA LEU A 101 15.74 -6.67 -22.62
C LEU A 101 15.04 -7.83 -21.93
N ASP A 102 15.51 -9.04 -22.24
CA ASP A 102 15.04 -10.30 -21.66
C ASP A 102 16.18 -11.14 -21.08
N PHE A 103 15.94 -11.78 -19.94
CA PHE A 103 16.77 -12.84 -19.37
C PHE A 103 15.99 -14.15 -19.21
N LYS A 104 16.73 -15.25 -19.12
CA LYS A 104 16.21 -16.56 -18.73
C LYS A 104 16.66 -16.90 -17.31
N LEU A 105 15.75 -17.43 -16.51
CA LEU A 105 16.02 -17.91 -15.16
C LEU A 105 15.51 -19.36 -15.09
N ASP A 106 16.43 -20.32 -14.99
CA ASP A 106 16.08 -21.74 -14.87
C ASP A 106 16.09 -22.14 -13.39
N VAL A 107 14.92 -22.48 -12.87
CA VAL A 107 14.74 -22.87 -11.47
C VAL A 107 14.59 -24.37 -11.45
N THR A 108 15.65 -25.08 -11.08
CA THR A 108 15.65 -26.56 -11.01
C THR A 108 15.19 -27.08 -9.64
N GLN A 109 15.32 -26.27 -8.59
CA GLN A 109 14.87 -26.56 -7.24
C GLN A 109 14.29 -25.31 -6.58
N MET A 110 13.27 -25.49 -5.74
CA MET A 110 12.68 -24.38 -5.00
C MET A 110 13.54 -24.03 -3.77
N PRO A 111 13.71 -22.74 -3.45
CA PRO A 111 14.31 -22.31 -2.20
C PRO A 111 13.52 -22.81 -0.99
N LEU A 112 14.22 -23.18 0.09
CA LEU A 112 13.60 -23.62 1.35
C LEU A 112 12.63 -22.58 1.93
N ASN A 113 12.95 -21.30 1.79
CA ASN A 113 12.16 -20.18 2.31
C ASN A 113 11.75 -19.27 1.15
N PRO A 114 10.71 -19.63 0.36
CA PRO A 114 10.29 -18.81 -0.77
C PRO A 114 9.84 -17.44 -0.29
N ILE A 115 10.22 -16.41 -1.05
CA ILE A 115 9.76 -15.04 -0.84
C ILE A 115 8.85 -14.63 -1.99
N SER A 116 8.18 -13.50 -1.82
CA SER A 116 7.40 -12.89 -2.89
C SER A 116 7.35 -11.38 -2.70
N PHE A 117 6.78 -10.65 -3.64
CA PHE A 117 6.73 -9.19 -3.60
C PHE A 117 5.33 -8.70 -3.86
N PRO A 118 4.91 -7.55 -3.30
CA PRO A 118 3.58 -7.05 -3.57
C PRO A 118 3.35 -6.83 -5.07
N LYS A 119 2.09 -6.95 -5.48
CA LYS A 119 1.70 -6.65 -6.85
C LYS A 119 1.81 -5.15 -7.07
N THR A 120 2.59 -4.74 -8.05
CA THR A 120 2.79 -3.32 -8.40
C THR A 120 2.29 -3.00 -9.80
N TRP A 121 1.79 -1.79 -9.98
CA TRP A 121 1.40 -1.21 -11.27
C TRP A 121 2.40 -0.13 -11.71
N LYS A 122 2.30 0.32 -12.97
CA LYS A 122 3.16 1.38 -13.53
C LYS A 122 3.20 2.63 -12.63
N ASN A 123 2.04 3.02 -12.10
CA ASN A 123 1.89 4.18 -11.22
C ASN A 123 2.75 4.11 -9.95
N PHE A 124 3.07 2.91 -9.44
CA PHE A 124 3.99 2.75 -8.31
C PHE A 124 5.38 3.30 -8.61
N PHE A 125 5.89 2.98 -9.80
CA PHE A 125 7.22 3.38 -10.24
C PHE A 125 7.23 4.83 -10.72
N ASP A 126 6.21 5.25 -11.46
CA ASP A 126 6.08 6.60 -12.01
C ASP A 126 5.96 7.65 -10.89
N LEU A 127 5.32 7.32 -9.77
CA LEU A 127 5.22 8.18 -8.59
C LEU A 127 6.34 7.95 -7.56
N GLY A 128 7.28 7.05 -7.83
CA GLY A 128 8.44 6.80 -6.97
C GLY A 128 8.09 6.29 -5.57
N LEU A 129 7.08 5.42 -5.47
CA LEU A 129 6.68 4.79 -4.21
C LEU A 129 7.71 3.73 -3.78
N GLU A 130 7.82 3.53 -2.47
CA GLU A 130 8.67 2.49 -1.88
C GLU A 130 7.91 1.78 -0.75
N VAL A 131 7.90 0.45 -0.76
CA VAL A 131 7.34 -0.36 0.33
C VAL A 131 8.40 -0.52 1.40
N ILE A 132 8.14 0.03 2.59
CA ILE A 132 9.02 -0.08 3.75
C ILE A 132 8.72 -1.36 4.54
N SER A 133 7.44 -1.72 4.66
CA SER A 133 6.99 -2.93 5.36
C SER A 133 5.58 -3.33 4.91
N PRO A 134 5.25 -4.64 4.82
CA PRO A 134 6.16 -5.77 4.97
C PRO A 134 7.09 -5.89 3.76
N GLN A 135 8.31 -6.39 3.99
CA GLN A 135 9.27 -6.70 2.92
C GLN A 135 9.18 -8.20 2.59
N ASN A 136 9.55 -8.57 1.36
CA ASN A 136 9.70 -9.95 0.92
C ASN A 136 8.44 -10.83 1.04
N THR A 137 7.25 -10.23 1.07
CA THR A 137 6.01 -10.97 0.87
C THR A 137 4.94 -10.14 0.14
N HIS A 138 4.13 -10.84 -0.67
CA HIS A 138 2.86 -10.33 -1.20
C HIS A 138 1.66 -10.80 -0.39
N LEU A 139 1.84 -11.84 0.45
CA LEU A 139 0.81 -12.47 1.26
C LEU A 139 1.10 -12.21 2.75
N VAL A 140 0.23 -11.46 3.39
CA VAL A 140 0.32 -11.17 4.83
C VAL A 140 -0.67 -12.06 5.56
N LYS A 141 -0.18 -12.87 6.50
CA LYS A 141 -1.04 -13.71 7.34
C LYS A 141 -1.43 -12.93 8.58
N LEU A 142 -2.74 -12.79 8.81
CA LEU A 142 -3.32 -12.18 9.98
C LEU A 142 -3.93 -13.30 10.84
N ASN A 143 -3.23 -13.67 11.92
CA ASN A 143 -3.58 -14.76 12.83
C ASN A 143 -3.53 -14.28 14.29
N ASN A 144 -3.99 -15.11 15.22
CA ASN A 144 -3.77 -14.98 16.66
C ASN A 144 -4.30 -13.67 17.28
N GLY A 145 -5.48 -13.21 16.85
CA GLY A 145 -6.10 -12.00 17.42
C GLY A 145 -5.38 -10.70 17.07
N ALA A 146 -4.50 -10.70 16.07
CA ALA A 146 -4.05 -9.45 15.48
C ALA A 146 -5.21 -8.79 14.73
N ASP A 147 -5.53 -7.56 15.10
CA ASP A 147 -6.76 -6.93 14.63
C ASP A 147 -6.67 -6.29 13.24
N HIS A 148 -5.45 -6.03 12.76
CA HIS A 148 -5.20 -5.41 11.46
C HIS A 148 -3.78 -5.67 11.00
N ILE A 149 -3.55 -5.53 9.69
CA ILE A 149 -2.21 -5.40 9.13
C ILE A 149 -1.82 -3.93 8.98
N GLN A 150 -0.52 -3.64 8.98
CA GLN A 150 0.01 -2.32 8.67
C GLN A 150 1.05 -2.42 7.55
N ILE A 151 0.78 -1.72 6.46
CA ILE A 151 1.70 -1.50 5.36
C ILE A 151 2.27 -0.08 5.49
N LEU A 152 3.59 0.04 5.38
CA LEU A 152 4.33 1.29 5.45
C LEU A 152 4.84 1.63 4.06
N ILE A 153 4.43 2.79 3.52
CA ILE A 153 4.85 3.28 2.21
C ILE A 153 5.59 4.59 2.37
N LYS A 154 6.73 4.72 1.71
CA LYS A 154 7.42 6.00 1.54
C LYS A 154 7.07 6.56 0.18
N THR A 155 6.83 7.87 0.12
CA THR A 155 6.47 8.59 -1.10
C THR A 155 7.26 9.89 -1.19
N PRO A 156 7.39 10.47 -2.40
CA PRO A 156 7.70 11.88 -2.55
C PRO A 156 6.64 12.76 -1.86
N GLU A 157 7.00 14.01 -1.54
CA GLU A 157 6.13 14.95 -0.81
C GLU A 157 4.88 15.37 -1.58
N ASN A 158 4.95 15.36 -2.92
CA ASN A 158 3.86 15.74 -3.81
C ASN A 158 2.90 14.58 -4.15
N VAL A 159 3.01 13.44 -3.45
CA VAL A 159 2.16 12.26 -3.66
C VAL A 159 1.22 12.06 -2.48
N GLU A 160 0.00 11.62 -2.78
CA GLU A 160 -1.00 11.23 -1.79
C GLU A 160 -1.51 9.81 -2.05
N LEU A 161 -1.87 9.12 -0.96
CA LEU A 161 -2.29 7.72 -1.00
C LEU A 161 -3.72 7.56 -0.48
N LEU A 162 -4.41 6.56 -1.02
CA LEU A 162 -5.71 6.08 -0.58
C LEU A 162 -5.67 4.56 -0.40
N GLY A 163 -6.35 4.06 0.63
CA GLY A 163 -6.51 2.62 0.86
C GLY A 163 -7.87 2.11 0.40
N ARG A 164 -7.92 0.81 0.13
CA ARG A 164 -9.16 0.05 0.00
C ARG A 164 -8.90 -1.40 0.36
N LEU A 165 -9.71 -1.96 1.23
CA LEU A 165 -9.74 -3.41 1.48
C LEU A 165 -10.89 -4.03 0.67
N GLN A 166 -10.61 -5.13 -0.02
CA GLN A 166 -11.61 -5.90 -0.76
C GLN A 166 -11.58 -7.38 -0.36
N ASN A 167 -12.73 -8.03 -0.34
CA ASN A 167 -12.81 -9.50 -0.19
C ASN A 167 -12.57 -10.21 -1.53
N GLU A 168 -12.62 -11.55 -1.52
CA GLU A 168 -12.47 -12.39 -2.73
C GLU A 168 -13.47 -12.03 -3.84
N GLN A 169 -14.67 -11.56 -3.49
CA GLN A 169 -15.70 -11.11 -4.42
C GLN A 169 -15.48 -9.67 -4.91
N LYS A 170 -14.31 -9.06 -4.62
CA LYS A 170 -13.94 -7.67 -4.93
C LYS A 170 -14.83 -6.61 -4.29
N GLN A 171 -15.63 -6.99 -3.30
CA GLN A 171 -16.50 -6.07 -2.57
C GLN A 171 -15.68 -5.31 -1.54
N LYS A 172 -15.92 -3.99 -1.44
CA LYS A 172 -15.22 -3.15 -0.46
C LYS A 172 -15.67 -3.50 0.97
N VAL A 173 -14.70 -3.75 1.85
CA VAL A 173 -14.94 -3.87 3.29
C VAL A 173 -15.15 -2.47 3.88
N LYS A 174 -16.36 -2.18 4.38
CA LYS A 174 -16.67 -0.87 4.98
C LYS A 174 -15.87 -0.67 6.27
N GLY A 175 -15.17 0.45 6.38
CA GLY A 175 -14.29 0.72 7.54
C GLY A 175 -13.06 -0.20 7.61
N GLY A 176 -12.80 -1.04 6.60
CA GLY A 176 -11.68 -1.99 6.61
C GLY A 176 -10.32 -1.36 6.30
N ASP A 177 -10.26 -0.05 6.05
CA ASP A 177 -9.02 0.65 5.69
C ASP A 177 -8.85 1.98 6.45
N GLN A 178 -7.61 2.29 6.80
CA GLN A 178 -7.21 3.58 7.37
C GLN A 178 -5.83 3.97 6.82
N VAL A 179 -5.77 5.01 5.99
CA VAL A 179 -4.54 5.48 5.33
C VAL A 179 -4.26 6.93 5.71
N TYR A 180 -3.07 7.20 6.21
CA TYR A 180 -2.66 8.54 6.59
C TYR A 180 -1.15 8.74 6.54
N TYR A 181 -0.74 9.99 6.37
CA TYR A 181 0.66 10.38 6.36
C TYR A 181 1.14 10.72 7.77
N ASN A 182 2.17 10.03 8.25
CA ASN A 182 2.81 10.32 9.52
C ASN A 182 3.97 11.30 9.28
N ARG A 183 3.72 12.61 9.45
CA ARG A 183 4.71 13.68 9.23
C ARG A 183 5.99 13.48 10.03
N ARG A 184 5.88 13.07 11.30
CA ARG A 184 7.04 12.86 12.20
C ARG A 184 8.00 11.78 11.70
N LYS A 185 7.48 10.77 10.99
CA LYS A 185 8.27 9.66 10.44
C LYS A 185 8.50 9.78 8.93
N ASN A 186 7.92 10.78 8.27
CA ASN A 186 7.92 10.93 6.81
C ASN A 186 7.50 9.63 6.06
N ILE A 187 6.46 8.96 6.55
CA ILE A 187 5.99 7.67 6.04
C ILE A 187 4.45 7.64 6.05
N TRP A 188 3.86 7.08 5.00
CA TRP A 188 2.45 6.72 4.98
C TRP A 188 2.20 5.41 5.72
N ARG A 189 1.18 5.42 6.58
CA ARG A 189 0.69 4.25 7.29
C ARG A 189 -0.63 3.83 6.68
N CYS A 190 -0.66 2.63 6.12
CA CYS A 190 -1.83 2.02 5.52
C CYS A 190 -2.24 0.82 6.38
N LYS A 191 -3.32 0.97 7.15
CA LYS A 191 -3.87 -0.11 7.98
C LYS A 191 -5.05 -0.75 7.28
N PHE A 192 -5.14 -2.08 7.39
CA PHE A 192 -6.24 -2.84 6.83
C PHE A 192 -6.75 -3.87 7.83
N ALA A 193 -8.06 -3.83 8.11
CA ALA A 193 -8.75 -4.66 9.08
C ALA A 193 -9.83 -5.50 8.37
N PRO A 194 -9.57 -6.80 8.13
CA PRO A 194 -10.57 -7.75 7.67
C PRO A 194 -11.79 -7.81 8.60
N ASP A 195 -12.99 -7.99 8.02
CA ASP A 195 -14.26 -8.06 8.77
C ASP A 195 -14.66 -9.50 9.14
N ARG A 196 -13.96 -10.50 8.61
CA ARG A 196 -14.19 -11.94 8.81
C ARG A 196 -12.97 -12.74 8.37
N ASP A 197 -13.00 -14.05 8.63
CA ASP A 197 -12.02 -14.99 8.11
C ASP A 197 -12.13 -15.13 6.57
N GLY A 198 -10.99 -15.25 5.89
CA GLY A 198 -10.93 -15.41 4.43
C GLY A 198 -9.75 -14.71 3.78
N LEU A 199 -9.74 -14.66 2.44
CA LEU A 199 -8.75 -13.88 1.68
C LEU A 199 -9.27 -12.48 1.35
N PHE A 200 -8.35 -11.52 1.41
CA PHE A 200 -8.61 -10.13 1.07
C PHE A 200 -7.49 -9.55 0.21
N GLU A 201 -7.80 -8.50 -0.54
CA GLU A 201 -6.82 -7.68 -1.25
C GLU A 201 -6.78 -6.28 -0.63
N ALA A 202 -5.63 -5.91 -0.08
CA ALA A 202 -5.34 -4.56 0.39
C ALA A 202 -4.74 -3.75 -0.76
N LEU A 203 -5.54 -2.87 -1.34
CA LEU A 203 -5.17 -1.98 -2.43
C LEU A 203 -4.72 -0.64 -1.88
N ILE A 204 -3.54 -0.20 -2.31
CA ILE A 204 -3.02 1.15 -2.10
C ILE A 204 -2.99 1.84 -3.46
N MET A 205 -3.79 2.89 -3.56
CA MET A 205 -3.90 3.75 -4.74
C MET A 205 -3.14 5.05 -4.49
N ALA A 206 -2.67 5.69 -5.55
CA ALA A 206 -1.85 6.89 -5.45
C ALA A 206 -2.15 7.88 -6.57
N LYS A 207 -1.94 9.18 -6.28
CA LYS A 207 -1.87 10.25 -7.29
C LYS A 207 -0.94 11.38 -6.84
N LYS A 208 -0.60 12.28 -7.76
CA LYS A 208 0.06 13.54 -7.41
C LYS A 208 -0.98 14.48 -6.77
N LYS A 209 -0.59 15.26 -5.76
CA LYS A 209 -1.47 16.24 -5.10
C LYS A 209 -1.99 17.31 -6.05
N SER A 210 -1.19 17.67 -7.06
CA SER A 210 -1.56 18.62 -8.11
C SER A 210 -2.51 18.06 -9.16
N ASP A 211 -2.69 16.73 -9.21
CA ASP A 211 -3.53 16.08 -10.21
C ASP A 211 -4.99 16.06 -9.74
N PRO A 212 -5.92 16.71 -10.47
CA PRO A 212 -7.34 16.66 -10.15
C PRO A 212 -7.98 15.29 -10.44
N GLY A 213 -7.26 14.39 -11.12
CA GLY A 213 -7.72 13.08 -11.51
C GLY A 213 -8.02 12.11 -10.35
N SER A 214 -8.50 10.93 -10.73
CA SER A 214 -8.81 9.86 -9.78
C SER A 214 -7.56 9.15 -9.28
N TYR A 215 -7.60 8.68 -8.04
CA TYR A 215 -6.60 7.75 -7.52
C TYR A 215 -6.58 6.46 -8.36
N THR A 216 -5.39 6.00 -8.75
CA THR A 216 -5.21 4.74 -9.48
C THR A 216 -4.37 3.75 -8.68
N SER A 217 -4.61 2.44 -8.88
CA SER A 217 -3.90 1.38 -8.17
C SER A 217 -2.38 1.50 -8.36
N ALA A 218 -1.65 1.44 -7.26
CA ALA A 218 -0.19 1.49 -7.27
C ALA A 218 0.40 0.18 -6.75
N VAL A 219 -0.05 -0.29 -5.59
CA VAL A 219 0.46 -1.53 -4.99
C VAL A 219 -0.64 -2.29 -4.26
N ALA A 220 -0.56 -3.62 -4.25
CA ALA A 220 -1.51 -4.49 -3.57
C ALA A 220 -0.83 -5.65 -2.84
N PHE A 221 -1.46 -6.05 -1.75
CA PHE A 221 -1.10 -7.22 -0.94
C PHE A 221 -2.32 -8.12 -0.76
N LYS A 222 -2.09 -9.43 -0.76
CA LYS A 222 -3.07 -10.40 -0.29
C LYS A 222 -2.98 -10.50 1.22
N ILE A 223 -4.13 -10.61 1.87
CA ILE A 223 -4.24 -10.86 3.30
C ILE A 223 -4.97 -12.18 3.48
N GLU A 224 -4.37 -13.12 4.17
CA GLU A 224 -5.04 -14.32 4.66
C GLU A 224 -5.40 -14.08 6.12
N ALA A 225 -6.70 -13.90 6.39
CA ALA A 225 -7.24 -13.61 7.70
C ALA A 225 -7.85 -14.88 8.31
N ARG A 226 -7.45 -15.22 9.53
CA ARG A 226 -8.00 -16.34 10.29
C ARG A 226 -8.20 -15.92 11.74
N GLN A 227 -9.23 -16.47 12.39
CA GLN A 227 -9.56 -16.19 13.80
C GLN A 227 -9.87 -14.72 14.06
N ILE A 228 -10.60 -14.07 13.15
CA ILE A 228 -11.06 -12.69 13.31
C ILE A 228 -12.13 -12.63 14.42
N PRO A 229 -12.01 -11.69 15.38
CA PRO A 229 -13.00 -11.53 16.44
C PRO A 229 -14.41 -11.27 15.90
N SER A 230 -15.44 -11.72 16.64
CA SER A 230 -16.85 -11.49 16.29
C SER A 230 -17.25 -10.01 16.21
N SER A 231 -16.51 -9.14 16.93
CA SER A 231 -16.56 -7.69 16.80
C SER A 231 -15.28 -7.18 16.13
N PRO A 232 -15.17 -7.26 14.79
CA PRO A 232 -13.97 -6.86 14.08
C PRO A 232 -13.71 -5.35 14.19
N ILE A 233 -12.45 -4.96 14.04
CA ILE A 233 -12.09 -3.54 13.97
C ILE A 233 -12.68 -2.91 12.71
N SER A 234 -13.21 -1.71 12.89
CA SER A 234 -13.52 -0.83 11.76
C SER A 234 -12.99 0.58 12.04
N TYR A 235 -12.52 1.24 11.01
CA TYR A 235 -11.97 2.59 11.10
C TYR A 235 -12.99 3.63 10.63
N PRO A 236 -13.18 4.71 11.38
CA PRO A 236 -13.96 5.84 10.90
C PRO A 236 -13.19 6.55 9.78
N ARG A 237 -13.95 7.27 8.95
CA ARG A 237 -13.34 8.16 7.96
C ARG A 237 -12.68 9.33 8.69
N THR A 238 -11.42 9.58 8.37
CA THR A 238 -10.63 10.68 8.93
C THR A 238 -9.94 11.44 7.80
N TRP A 239 -9.44 12.62 8.10
CA TRP A 239 -8.67 13.47 7.18
C TRP A 239 -7.32 13.82 7.79
N ALA A 240 -6.40 14.35 6.98
CA ALA A 240 -5.05 14.70 7.41
C ALA A 240 -4.99 15.52 8.72
N PRO A 241 -5.85 16.54 8.95
CA PRO A 241 -5.85 17.29 10.21
C PRO A 241 -6.00 16.42 11.46
N PHE A 242 -6.73 15.30 11.38
CA PHE A 242 -6.91 14.38 12.50
C PHE A 242 -5.57 13.85 13.02
N TYR A 243 -4.66 13.50 12.10
CA TYR A 243 -3.35 12.97 12.45
C TYR A 243 -2.33 14.09 12.71
N ASP A 244 -2.44 15.20 11.99
CA ASP A 244 -1.54 16.35 12.12
C ASP A 244 -1.69 17.02 13.49
N LEU A 245 -2.92 17.08 14.01
CA LEU A 245 -3.24 17.59 15.35
C LEU A 245 -3.07 16.52 16.45
N GLY A 246 -2.63 15.30 16.10
CA GLY A 246 -2.42 14.23 17.07
C GLY A 246 -3.70 13.75 17.77
N LEU A 247 -4.85 13.81 17.09
CA LEU A 247 -6.13 13.40 17.63
C LEU A 247 -6.22 11.87 17.76
N LYS A 248 -6.97 11.41 18.76
CA LYS A 248 -7.24 9.99 18.97
C LYS A 248 -8.67 9.78 19.45
N ILE A 249 -9.38 8.84 18.83
CA ILE A 249 -10.70 8.41 19.29
C ILE A 249 -10.51 7.41 20.43
N GLU A 250 -10.98 7.78 21.62
CA GLU A 250 -10.98 6.91 22.80
C GLU A 250 -12.27 6.07 22.87
N ALA A 251 -13.40 6.63 22.44
CA ALA A 251 -14.67 5.92 22.33
C ALA A 251 -15.47 6.43 21.12
N PRO A 252 -16.14 5.57 20.34
CA PRO A 252 -16.03 4.12 20.37
C PRO A 252 -14.64 3.66 19.89
N ARG A 253 -13.96 2.86 20.69
CA ARG A 253 -12.62 2.37 20.35
C ARG A 253 -12.72 1.35 19.22
N ASN A 254 -11.84 1.45 18.23
CA ASN A 254 -11.72 0.50 17.12
C ASN A 254 -13.01 0.27 16.31
N ARG A 255 -13.91 1.27 16.27
CA ARG A 255 -15.15 1.19 15.49
C ARG A 255 -15.32 2.42 14.62
N SER A 256 -15.92 2.20 13.45
CA SER A 256 -16.29 3.25 12.50
C SER A 256 -17.61 3.93 12.83
N ASN A 257 -18.40 3.35 13.74
CA ASN A 257 -19.73 3.81 14.12
C ASN A 257 -19.82 3.98 15.65
N ALA A 258 -20.48 5.06 16.07
CA ALA A 258 -20.95 5.23 17.44
C ALA A 258 -22.16 4.32 17.69
N ILE A 259 -22.34 3.91 18.94
CA ILE A 259 -23.49 3.10 19.37
C ILE A 259 -24.42 4.04 20.12
N TRP A 260 -25.66 4.13 19.67
CA TRP A 260 -26.75 4.74 20.42
C TRP A 260 -27.49 3.63 21.13
N ALA A 261 -27.33 3.53 22.45
CA ALA A 261 -27.99 2.48 23.25
C ALA A 261 -29.48 2.79 23.43
N ASP A 262 -30.32 1.76 23.53
CA ASP A 262 -31.79 1.87 23.61
C ASP A 262 -32.29 2.74 24.78
N ASN A 263 -31.47 2.92 25.80
CA ASN A 263 -31.77 3.71 27.00
C ASN A 263 -30.99 5.04 27.09
N ALA A 264 -30.26 5.42 26.05
CA ALA A 264 -29.47 6.65 26.03
C ALA A 264 -30.18 7.77 25.26
N SER A 265 -30.07 9.01 25.73
CA SER A 265 -30.58 10.17 24.98
C SER A 265 -29.67 10.62 23.83
N TYR A 266 -28.45 10.10 23.77
CA TYR A 266 -27.45 10.47 22.77
C TYR A 266 -26.45 9.33 22.52
N ALA A 267 -25.81 9.34 21.36
CA ALA A 267 -24.57 8.62 21.10
C ALA A 267 -23.37 9.49 21.50
N GLU A 268 -22.32 8.90 22.07
CA GLU A 268 -21.10 9.61 22.50
C GLU A 268 -19.89 9.19 21.65
N VAL A 269 -19.07 10.17 21.29
CA VAL A 269 -17.72 9.99 20.78
C VAL A 269 -16.74 10.76 21.67
N LEU A 270 -15.75 10.06 22.22
CA LEU A 270 -14.68 10.63 23.04
C LEU A 270 -13.42 10.81 22.20
N ILE A 271 -12.87 12.02 22.19
CA ILE A 271 -11.64 12.35 21.47
C ILE A 271 -10.59 12.91 22.43
N GLN A 272 -9.42 12.28 22.44
CA GLN A 272 -8.22 12.86 23.03
C GLN A 272 -7.59 13.83 22.03
N ALA A 273 -7.27 15.04 22.48
CA ALA A 273 -6.63 16.07 21.69
C ALA A 273 -5.64 16.89 22.55
N PRO A 274 -4.64 17.53 21.93
CA PRO A 274 -3.84 18.57 22.58
C PRO A 274 -4.69 19.74 23.13
N ASN A 275 -4.15 20.46 24.11
CA ASN A 275 -4.87 21.53 24.83
C ASN A 275 -5.22 22.75 23.95
N ASP A 276 -4.54 22.91 22.81
CA ASP A 276 -4.73 24.00 21.86
C ASP A 276 -5.75 23.66 20.74
N VAL A 277 -6.42 22.51 20.83
CA VAL A 277 -7.43 22.08 19.85
C VAL A 277 -8.83 22.26 20.41
N GLN A 278 -9.69 22.92 19.63
CA GLN A 278 -11.12 23.04 19.89
C GLN A 278 -11.93 22.24 18.87
N PHE A 279 -13.09 21.73 19.27
CA PHE A 279 -14.00 20.97 18.40
C PHE A 279 -15.35 21.64 18.27
N SER A 280 -15.91 21.53 17.08
CA SER A 280 -17.34 21.63 16.80
C SER A 280 -17.78 20.36 16.08
N CYS A 281 -19.02 19.93 16.25
CA CYS A 281 -19.55 18.75 15.58
C CYS A 281 -20.97 18.98 15.08
N ASP A 282 -21.31 18.29 14.00
CA ASP A 282 -22.63 18.28 13.37
C ASP A 282 -23.06 16.84 13.10
N ILE A 283 -24.32 16.51 13.33
CA ILE A 283 -24.95 15.28 12.85
C ILE A 283 -25.83 15.58 11.63
N LYS A 284 -25.86 14.64 10.66
CA LYS A 284 -26.68 14.74 9.45
C LYS A 284 -27.51 13.48 9.25
N TYR A 285 -28.77 13.66 8.87
CA TYR A 285 -29.66 12.61 8.40
C TYR A 285 -30.03 12.89 6.93
N ASN A 286 -29.84 11.91 6.04
CA ASN A 286 -30.02 12.09 4.59
C ASN A 286 -29.33 13.34 4.02
N ASN A 287 -28.10 13.61 4.46
CA ASN A 287 -27.28 14.79 4.14
C ASN A 287 -27.83 16.14 4.64
N VAL A 288 -28.95 16.17 5.36
CA VAL A 288 -29.49 17.36 6.01
C VAL A 288 -28.97 17.44 7.43
N LYS A 289 -28.47 18.60 7.85
CA LYS A 289 -28.02 18.85 9.22
C LYS A 289 -29.21 18.83 10.17
N ILE A 290 -29.10 18.11 11.27
CA ILE A 290 -30.10 18.19 12.36
C ILE A 290 -29.70 19.36 13.25
N GLU A 291 -30.55 20.38 13.30
CA GLU A 291 -30.34 21.53 14.17
C GLU A 291 -30.38 21.08 15.64
N ASN A 292 -29.42 21.56 16.44
CA ASN A 292 -29.26 21.20 17.85
C ASN A 292 -29.11 19.69 18.13
N GLY A 293 -28.83 18.87 17.11
CA GLY A 293 -28.61 17.43 17.26
C GLY A 293 -27.20 17.05 17.72
N SER A 294 -26.32 18.03 17.95
CA SER A 294 -24.93 17.79 18.31
C SER A 294 -24.41 18.77 19.36
N LEU A 295 -23.58 18.28 20.26
CA LEU A 295 -22.88 19.06 21.27
C LEU A 295 -21.42 18.63 21.35
N ALA A 296 -20.49 19.58 21.29
CA ALA A 296 -19.08 19.37 21.58
C ALA A 296 -18.72 20.07 22.89
N GLN A 297 -18.20 19.33 23.86
CA GLN A 297 -17.77 19.89 25.14
C GLN A 297 -16.47 19.24 25.62
N TYR A 298 -15.66 19.99 26.35
CA TYR A 298 -14.46 19.46 26.98
C TYR A 298 -14.78 18.99 28.40
N ASN A 299 -14.49 17.72 28.69
CA ASN A 299 -14.65 17.15 30.02
C ASN A 299 -13.32 17.29 30.79
N ASN A 300 -13.28 18.22 31.74
CA ASN A 300 -12.08 18.53 32.51
C ASN A 300 -11.58 17.33 33.34
N ASP A 301 -12.49 16.51 33.88
CA ASP A 301 -12.13 15.38 34.75
C ASP A 301 -11.45 14.27 33.93
N LYS A 302 -12.02 13.95 32.77
CA LYS A 302 -11.47 12.93 31.86
C LYS A 302 -10.32 13.45 31.00
N LYS A 303 -10.18 14.77 30.88
CA LYS A 303 -9.28 15.46 29.94
C LYS A 303 -9.51 15.03 28.48
N LEU A 304 -10.79 14.89 28.11
CA LEU A 304 -11.23 14.44 26.78
C LEU A 304 -12.31 15.37 26.23
N TRP A 305 -12.34 15.53 24.92
CA TRP A 305 -13.50 16.08 24.22
C TRP A 305 -14.60 15.04 24.15
N GLN A 306 -15.81 15.43 24.58
CA GLN A 306 -17.04 14.66 24.43
C GLN A 306 -17.86 15.27 23.30
N LEU A 307 -18.10 14.47 22.26
CA LEU A 307 -19.01 14.81 21.18
C LEU A 307 -20.27 13.98 21.34
N LEU A 308 -21.39 14.64 21.62
CA LEU A 308 -22.68 14.03 21.85
C LEU A 308 -23.57 14.25 20.63
N PHE A 309 -24.30 13.22 20.22
CA PHE A 309 -25.16 13.25 19.06
C PHE A 309 -26.54 12.69 19.40
N ALA A 310 -27.57 13.52 19.27
CA ALA A 310 -28.98 13.15 19.41
C ALA A 310 -29.63 13.29 18.02
N PRO A 311 -29.91 12.17 17.33
CA PRO A 311 -30.42 12.20 15.96
C PRO A 311 -31.91 12.55 15.87
#